data_AF-A0A851MA20-F1
#
_entry.id   AF-A0A851MA20-F1
#
_cell.length_a   1.000
_cell.length_b   1.000
_cell.length_c   1.000
_cell.angle_alpha   90.00
_cell.angle_beta   90.00
_cell.angle_gamma   90.00
#
_symmetry.space_group_name_H-M   'P 1'
#
loop_
_entity.id
_entity.type
_entity.pdbx_description
1 polymer ?
#
loop_
_entity_poly.entity_id
_entity_poly.type
_entity_poly.pdbx_seq_one_letter_code
_entity_poly.pdbx_strand_id
1 'polypeptide(L)'
;MSCPESQKPGMDEKNSSSPQKQVIFKKSTRDKALTIYLGKRDFVDNIGNVEPVDGVVLVDPAIIKGRKVYVSLTCAFRYGQEDIDVMGLTFRRDLFFARIQVYPPADKPESLTHLQESLLKKLGKNAYPFFFTFPDYLPCSVCLQPAPRDVDKTCGVDFEVKAFSTENVEERIHKRNSARLLIRKVQYAPETPGPQPCAETTWQFFMSNKPLHLKACLSKEVYYHGEPIPVTVTINNSTEKTVKKIKVQVEQVANVVLYSSDYYTKVVAAEEAQEKVQPNSSLTKTLTLLPLLANNRETREIALDGKLKDEDTNLASSTIIKDGIDKTVMGILVSYKVKVKLTVPGMLGDLTSSEVGTELPFRLMHPKPEERNPADLCFFHCSEAELVFEEFARHQLKSTPDEEDKN
;
A
#
# COMPACT_ATOMS: atom_id res chain seq x y z
N MET A 1 -18.84 -60.48 -38.55
CA MET A 1 -18.77 -59.06 -38.13
C MET A 1 -20.01 -58.76 -37.34
N SER A 2 -19.90 -58.72 -36.01
CA SER A 2 -20.95 -58.23 -35.10
C SER A 2 -20.36 -58.18 -33.69
N CYS A 3 -20.07 -56.96 -33.23
CA CYS A 3 -19.48 -56.62 -31.93
C CYS A 3 -20.43 -56.92 -30.76
N PRO A 4 -19.92 -57.14 -29.53
CA PRO A 4 -20.76 -57.20 -28.34
C PRO A 4 -21.08 -55.80 -27.77
N GLU A 5 -22.24 -55.72 -27.12
CA GLU A 5 -22.86 -54.56 -26.51
C GLU A 5 -22.00 -53.89 -25.42
N SER A 6 -21.89 -52.56 -25.49
CA SER A 6 -21.31 -51.73 -24.43
C SER A 6 -22.40 -51.31 -23.43
N GLN A 7 -22.15 -51.62 -22.17
CA GLN A 7 -22.93 -51.21 -21.01
C GLN A 7 -22.91 -49.67 -20.84
N LYS A 8 -24.09 -49.07 -20.65
CA LYS A 8 -24.23 -47.71 -20.10
C LYS A 8 -24.13 -47.75 -18.58
N PRO A 9 -23.44 -46.79 -17.96
CA PRO A 9 -23.77 -46.37 -16.60
C PRO A 9 -24.28 -44.92 -16.55
N GLY A 10 -25.42 -44.76 -15.88
CA GLY A 10 -25.75 -43.68 -14.92
C GLY A 10 -25.56 -42.22 -15.33
N MET A 11 -26.68 -41.55 -15.60
CA MET A 11 -26.88 -40.16 -15.15
C MET A 11 -26.90 -40.14 -13.63
N ASP A 12 -26.06 -39.30 -13.01
CA ASP A 12 -26.41 -38.36 -11.95
C ASP A 12 -25.13 -37.82 -11.29
N GLU A 13 -24.79 -36.57 -11.55
CA GLU A 13 -24.15 -35.69 -10.56
C GLU A 13 -24.40 -34.24 -10.98
N LYS A 14 -25.48 -33.67 -10.43
CA LYS A 14 -25.71 -32.22 -10.41
C LYS A 14 -24.59 -31.61 -9.57
N ASN A 15 -23.64 -30.97 -10.25
CA ASN A 15 -22.65 -30.10 -9.63
C ASN A 15 -23.39 -28.89 -9.02
N SER A 16 -23.77 -28.97 -7.74
CA SER A 16 -24.26 -27.82 -7.00
C SER A 16 -23.08 -26.91 -6.68
N SER A 17 -22.78 -25.96 -7.57
CA SER A 17 -21.89 -24.86 -7.27
C SER A 17 -22.43 -24.13 -6.04
N SER A 18 -21.68 -24.12 -4.94
CA SER A 18 -22.02 -23.33 -3.78
C SER A 18 -22.24 -21.86 -4.20
N PRO A 19 -23.28 -21.17 -3.71
CA PRO A 19 -23.51 -19.78 -4.08
C PRO A 19 -22.29 -18.95 -3.69
N GLN A 20 -21.78 -18.19 -4.66
CA GLN A 20 -20.58 -17.40 -4.49
C GLN A 20 -20.87 -16.27 -3.49
N LYS A 21 -20.13 -16.26 -2.37
CA LYS A 21 -20.34 -15.30 -1.28
C LYS A 21 -19.62 -13.99 -1.59
N GLN A 22 -20.34 -12.88 -1.47
CA GLN A 22 -19.76 -11.54 -1.58
C GLN A 22 -19.74 -10.88 -0.20
N VAL A 23 -18.54 -10.60 0.31
CA VAL A 23 -18.35 -9.94 1.60
C VAL A 23 -18.61 -8.44 1.46
N ILE A 24 -19.44 -7.89 2.33
CA ILE A 24 -19.75 -6.47 2.43
C ILE A 24 -19.39 -5.99 3.84
N PHE A 25 -18.60 -4.93 3.91
CA PHE A 25 -18.18 -4.35 5.16
C PHE A 25 -19.18 -3.29 5.62
N LYS A 26 -19.49 -3.27 6.92
CA LYS A 26 -20.37 -2.27 7.51
C LYS A 26 -19.79 -1.64 8.76
N LYS A 27 -20.33 -0.47 9.11
CA LYS A 27 -20.14 0.14 10.42
C LYS A 27 -21.33 1.02 10.77
N SER A 28 -21.79 0.92 12.02
CA SER A 28 -22.90 1.73 12.52
C SER A 28 -22.42 2.91 13.36
N THR A 29 -23.23 3.97 13.43
CA THR A 29 -23.10 5.00 14.47
C THR A 29 -23.37 4.42 15.85
N ARG A 30 -22.92 5.11 16.90
CA ARG A 30 -23.09 4.63 18.30
C ARG A 30 -24.56 4.51 18.69
N ASP A 31 -25.38 5.43 18.22
CA ASP A 31 -26.84 5.45 18.40
C ASP A 31 -27.58 4.51 17.42
N LYS A 32 -26.85 3.84 16.52
CA LYS A 32 -27.38 2.99 15.44
C LYS A 32 -28.35 3.69 14.49
N ALA A 33 -28.38 5.02 14.47
CA ALA A 33 -29.20 5.80 13.56
C ALA A 33 -28.77 5.65 12.09
N LEU A 34 -27.47 5.41 11.85
CA LEU A 34 -26.90 5.23 10.52
C LEU A 34 -26.02 3.99 10.49
N THR A 35 -26.08 3.24 9.39
CA THR A 35 -25.12 2.17 9.08
C THR A 35 -24.59 2.37 7.67
N ILE A 36 -23.27 2.54 7.53
CA ILE A 36 -22.60 2.65 6.24
C ILE A 36 -22.11 1.27 5.78
N TYR A 37 -22.27 0.97 4.49
CA TYR A 37 -21.87 -0.28 3.84
C TYR A 37 -20.94 0.01 2.66
N LEU A 38 -19.83 -0.73 2.56
CA LEU A 38 -18.86 -0.70 1.47
C LEU A 38 -18.54 -2.12 0.99
N GLY A 39 -18.34 -2.31 -0.31
CA GLY A 39 -17.93 -3.60 -0.87
C GLY A 39 -16.46 -3.95 -0.63
N LYS A 40 -15.61 -2.94 -0.41
CA LYS A 40 -14.15 -3.11 -0.28
C LYS A 40 -13.58 -2.18 0.80
N ARG A 41 -12.42 -2.53 1.34
CA ARG A 41 -11.60 -1.65 2.20
C ARG A 41 -10.47 -0.96 1.43
N ASP A 42 -10.05 -1.56 0.32
CA ASP A 42 -8.91 -1.13 -0.49
C ASP A 42 -9.40 -0.83 -1.91
N PHE A 43 -9.03 0.33 -2.43
CA PHE A 43 -9.42 0.87 -3.74
C PHE A 43 -8.17 1.05 -4.60
N VAL A 44 -8.22 0.49 -5.79
CA VAL A 44 -7.04 0.35 -6.65
C VAL A 44 -6.82 1.60 -7.50
N ASP A 45 -5.60 2.09 -7.53
CA ASP A 45 -5.10 3.10 -8.46
C ASP A 45 -4.28 2.42 -9.57
N ASN A 46 -4.76 2.56 -10.81
CA ASN A 46 -4.11 2.01 -12.00
C ASN A 46 -3.38 3.09 -12.84
N ILE A 47 -3.00 4.23 -12.25
CA ILE A 47 -2.36 5.42 -12.89
C ILE A 47 -3.31 6.17 -13.84
N GLY A 48 -4.04 5.45 -14.71
CA GLY A 48 -5.02 6.01 -15.63
C GLY A 48 -6.39 6.27 -15.00
N ASN A 49 -6.80 5.42 -14.06
CA ASN A 49 -8.06 5.54 -13.33
C ASN A 49 -7.93 4.94 -11.92
N VAL A 50 -8.71 5.45 -10.98
CA VAL A 50 -8.83 4.93 -9.62
C VAL A 50 -10.21 4.33 -9.43
N GLU A 51 -10.28 3.14 -8.83
CA GLU A 51 -11.56 2.53 -8.47
C GLU A 51 -12.39 3.49 -7.61
N PRO A 52 -13.63 3.81 -8.00
CA PRO A 52 -14.47 4.73 -7.23
C PRO A 52 -14.95 4.07 -5.94
N VAL A 53 -15.31 4.90 -4.96
CA VAL A 53 -15.95 4.44 -3.72
C VAL A 53 -17.45 4.41 -3.93
N ASP A 54 -18.01 3.21 -4.07
CA ASP A 54 -19.45 2.99 -4.09
C ASP A 54 -19.93 2.32 -2.79
N GLY A 55 -21.09 2.76 -2.32
CA GLY A 55 -21.65 2.23 -1.08
C GLY A 55 -23.09 2.65 -0.85
N VAL A 56 -23.62 2.19 0.28
CA VAL A 56 -25.00 2.46 0.71
C VAL A 56 -25.01 2.85 2.18
N VAL A 57 -25.87 3.79 2.55
CA VAL A 57 -26.16 4.15 3.95
C VAL A 57 -27.59 3.73 4.28
N LEU A 58 -27.73 2.88 5.28
CA LEU A 58 -29.01 2.59 5.92
C LEU A 58 -29.30 3.67 6.96
N VAL A 59 -30.48 4.28 6.88
CA VAL A 59 -30.91 5.38 7.74
C VAL A 59 -32.08 4.91 8.59
N ASP A 60 -32.10 5.21 9.88
CA ASP A 60 -33.29 5.06 10.73
C ASP A 60 -34.06 6.40 10.80
N PRO A 61 -35.20 6.55 10.09
CA PRO A 61 -35.95 7.79 10.09
C PRO A 61 -36.52 8.17 11.46
N ALA A 62 -36.76 7.19 12.34
CA ALA A 62 -37.32 7.43 13.67
C ALA A 62 -36.33 8.14 14.61
N ILE A 63 -35.02 7.87 14.43
CA ILE A 63 -33.96 8.50 15.21
C ILE A 63 -33.49 9.81 14.55
N ILE A 64 -33.41 9.85 13.22
CA ILE A 64 -32.91 11.01 12.47
C ILE A 64 -33.85 12.23 12.53
N LYS A 65 -35.16 12.04 12.72
CA LYS A 65 -36.15 13.10 13.03
C LYS A 65 -35.99 14.40 12.21
N GLY A 66 -35.86 14.27 10.89
CA GLY A 66 -35.77 15.42 9.97
C GLY A 66 -34.36 16.00 9.78
N ARG A 67 -33.34 15.45 10.44
CA ARG A 67 -31.94 15.80 10.17
C ARG A 67 -31.50 15.33 8.78
N LYS A 68 -30.52 16.03 8.22
CA LYS A 68 -29.90 15.64 6.96
C LYS A 68 -28.75 14.68 7.23
N VAL A 69 -28.60 13.69 6.35
CA VAL A 69 -27.50 12.72 6.38
C VAL A 69 -26.59 12.99 5.20
N TYR A 70 -25.29 13.04 5.48
CA TYR A 70 -24.26 13.23 4.49
C TYR A 70 -23.25 12.08 4.56
N VAL A 71 -22.60 11.84 3.43
CA VAL A 71 -21.37 11.05 3.36
C VAL A 71 -20.28 11.96 2.83
N SER A 72 -19.09 11.87 3.41
CA SER A 72 -17.90 12.56 2.92
C SER A 72 -16.75 11.61 2.67
N LEU A 73 -16.00 11.86 1.60
CA LEU A 73 -14.69 11.28 1.34
C LEU A 73 -13.63 12.36 1.61
N THR A 74 -12.72 12.07 2.52
CA THR A 74 -11.62 12.98 2.89
C THR A 74 -10.28 12.27 2.69
N CYS A 75 -9.38 12.89 1.96
CA CYS A 75 -7.96 12.52 1.95
C CYS A 75 -7.22 13.54 2.83
N ALA A 76 -6.54 13.08 3.87
CA ALA A 76 -5.84 13.97 4.79
C ALA A 76 -4.44 13.47 5.08
N PHE A 77 -3.48 14.39 5.00
CA PHE A 77 -2.17 14.22 5.60
C PHE A 77 -2.27 14.51 7.09
N ARG A 78 -1.81 13.58 7.93
CA ARG A 78 -1.83 13.67 9.40
C ARG A 78 -0.42 13.52 9.93
N TYR A 79 -0.07 14.33 10.92
CA TYR A 79 1.11 14.22 11.75
C TYR A 79 0.75 14.48 13.21
N GLY A 80 1.18 13.62 14.13
CA GLY A 80 0.86 13.75 15.56
C GLY A 80 -0.21 12.75 16.03
N GLN A 81 -0.68 12.93 17.27
CA GLN A 81 -1.63 12.02 17.93
C GLN A 81 -3.09 12.38 17.58
N GLU A 82 -3.95 11.38 17.32
CA GLU A 82 -5.34 11.59 16.87
C GLU A 82 -6.26 12.27 17.91
N ASP A 83 -5.90 12.28 19.21
CA ASP A 83 -6.80 12.66 20.32
C ASP A 83 -6.31 13.85 21.19
N ILE A 84 -5.24 14.56 20.83
CA ILE A 84 -4.83 15.79 21.56
C ILE A 84 -5.45 17.02 20.89
N ASP A 85 -6.64 17.41 21.35
CA ASP A 85 -7.17 18.77 21.19
C ASP A 85 -6.46 19.66 22.24
N VAL A 86 -5.56 20.52 21.77
CA VAL A 86 -4.85 21.61 22.49
C VAL A 86 -3.44 21.29 23.05
N MET A 87 -2.47 22.06 22.51
CA MET A 87 -1.05 22.22 22.87
C MET A 87 -0.08 21.04 22.65
N GLY A 88 0.35 20.85 21.39
CA GLY A 88 1.69 20.29 21.10
C GLY A 88 1.88 19.50 19.81
N LEU A 89 1.62 20.12 18.64
CA LEU A 89 2.00 19.65 17.28
C LEU A 89 1.15 18.50 16.70
N THR A 90 -0.18 18.55 16.82
CA THR A 90 -1.07 17.82 15.89
C THR A 90 -1.23 18.65 14.63
N PHE A 91 -0.85 18.08 13.49
CA PHE A 91 -0.97 18.70 12.18
C PHE A 91 -1.87 17.84 11.31
N ARG A 92 -2.87 18.47 10.72
CA ARG A 92 -3.76 17.84 9.74
C ARG A 92 -3.96 18.80 8.58
N ARG A 93 -3.74 18.30 7.36
CA ARG A 93 -4.07 19.01 6.13
C ARG A 93 -4.94 18.12 5.26
N ASP A 94 -6.14 18.60 4.96
CA ASP A 94 -7.01 17.93 4.02
C ASP A 94 -6.47 18.19 2.60
N LEU A 95 -6.05 17.13 1.92
CA LEU A 95 -5.56 17.14 0.54
C LEU A 95 -6.71 17.09 -0.46
N PHE A 96 -7.84 16.49 -0.05
CA PHE A 96 -9.08 16.44 -0.80
C PHE A 96 -10.27 16.24 0.11
N PHE A 97 -11.40 16.84 -0.26
CA PHE A 97 -12.67 16.70 0.42
C PHE A 97 -13.80 16.71 -0.61
N ALA A 98 -14.64 15.68 -0.56
CA ALA A 98 -15.91 15.63 -1.27
C ALA A 98 -17.02 15.22 -0.30
N ARG A 99 -18.22 15.75 -0.51
CA ARG A 99 -19.38 15.49 0.33
C ARG A 99 -20.64 15.44 -0.50
N ILE A 100 -21.50 14.47 -0.21
CA ILE A 100 -22.82 14.36 -0.81
C ILE A 100 -23.90 14.21 0.27
N GLN A 101 -25.09 14.74 0.00
CA GLN A 101 -26.27 14.54 0.84
C GLN A 101 -26.98 13.25 0.39
N VAL A 102 -27.13 12.28 1.29
CA VAL A 102 -27.79 11.00 0.99
C VAL A 102 -29.25 10.96 1.48
N TYR A 103 -29.57 11.71 2.55
CA TYR A 103 -30.92 11.80 3.08
C TYR A 103 -31.25 13.23 3.59
N PRO A 104 -32.45 13.77 3.32
CA PRO A 104 -33.39 13.27 2.30
C PRO A 104 -32.74 13.32 0.91
N PRO A 105 -33.05 12.38 0.00
CA PRO A 105 -32.46 12.35 -1.33
C PRO A 105 -32.85 13.61 -2.10
N ALA A 106 -31.86 14.39 -2.52
CA ALA A 106 -32.09 15.61 -3.31
C ALA A 106 -32.41 15.26 -4.77
N ASP A 107 -31.62 14.35 -5.36
CA ASP A 107 -31.76 13.86 -6.72
C ASP A 107 -31.67 12.33 -6.75
N LYS A 108 -32.31 11.70 -7.74
CA LYS A 108 -32.07 10.28 -8.02
C LYS A 108 -30.74 10.14 -8.75
N PRO A 109 -29.86 9.20 -8.36
CA PRO A 109 -28.63 8.94 -9.10
C PRO A 109 -28.95 8.51 -10.54
N GLU A 110 -28.17 9.02 -11.51
CA GLU A 110 -28.35 8.73 -12.95
C GLU A 110 -28.17 7.24 -13.26
N SER A 111 -27.25 6.58 -12.55
CA SER A 111 -26.98 5.15 -12.65
C SER A 111 -26.55 4.59 -11.31
N LEU A 112 -26.98 3.36 -11.00
CA LEU A 112 -26.54 2.62 -9.82
C LEU A 112 -25.49 1.58 -10.20
N THR A 113 -24.58 1.30 -9.29
CA THR A 113 -23.68 0.14 -9.43
C THR A 113 -24.44 -1.15 -9.09
N HIS A 114 -23.99 -2.28 -9.64
CA HIS A 114 -24.57 -3.60 -9.32
C HIS A 114 -24.56 -3.90 -7.81
N LEU A 115 -23.50 -3.45 -7.12
CA LEU A 115 -23.41 -3.55 -5.67
C LEU A 115 -24.51 -2.75 -4.98
N GLN A 116 -24.71 -1.49 -5.38
CA GLN A 116 -25.77 -0.64 -4.83
C GLN A 116 -27.14 -1.25 -5.06
N GLU A 117 -27.45 -1.73 -6.27
CA GLU A 117 -28.73 -2.39 -6.56
C GLU A 117 -28.98 -3.60 -5.64
N SER A 118 -27.97 -4.45 -5.46
CA SER A 118 -28.05 -5.64 -4.61
C SER A 118 -28.26 -5.27 -3.14
N LEU A 119 -27.55 -4.25 -2.65
CA LEU A 119 -27.68 -3.74 -1.29
C LEU A 119 -29.03 -3.07 -1.05
N LEU A 120 -29.53 -2.26 -1.99
CA LEU A 120 -30.84 -1.61 -1.88
C LEU A 120 -31.97 -2.65 -1.82
N LYS A 121 -31.90 -3.70 -2.66
CA LYS A 121 -32.83 -4.84 -2.61
C LYS A 121 -32.79 -5.54 -1.25
N LYS A 122 -31.60 -5.78 -0.68
CA LYS A 122 -31.43 -6.51 0.59
C LYS A 122 -31.75 -5.68 1.84
N LEU A 123 -31.40 -4.39 1.86
CA LEU A 123 -31.53 -3.50 3.02
C LEU A 123 -32.89 -2.78 3.08
N GLY A 124 -33.59 -2.68 1.95
CA GLY A 124 -34.94 -2.14 1.86
C GLY A 124 -34.99 -0.61 1.67
N LYS A 125 -36.19 -0.05 1.87
CA LYS A 125 -36.56 1.33 1.46
C LYS A 125 -35.81 2.48 2.15
N ASN A 126 -35.13 2.23 3.27
CA ASN A 126 -34.39 3.25 4.00
C ASN A 126 -32.89 3.23 3.70
N ALA A 127 -32.49 2.52 2.65
CA ALA A 127 -31.13 2.46 2.17
C ALA A 127 -30.93 3.47 1.03
N TYR A 128 -29.86 4.26 1.11
CA TYR A 128 -29.57 5.34 0.17
C TYR A 128 -28.15 5.19 -0.39
N PRO A 129 -27.96 5.19 -1.72
CA PRO A 129 -26.66 4.98 -2.33
C PRO A 129 -25.79 6.24 -2.29
N PHE A 130 -24.47 6.06 -2.34
CA PHE A 130 -23.49 7.12 -2.54
C PHE A 130 -22.35 6.64 -3.44
N PHE A 131 -21.69 7.60 -4.10
CA PHE A 131 -20.59 7.35 -5.03
C PHE A 131 -19.56 8.48 -4.96
N PHE A 132 -18.28 8.15 -4.93
CA PHE A 132 -17.17 9.10 -5.02
C PHE A 132 -16.12 8.65 -6.01
N THR A 133 -15.60 9.60 -6.79
CA THR A 133 -14.40 9.42 -7.60
C THR A 133 -13.20 10.06 -6.93
N PHE A 134 -12.00 9.55 -7.23
CA PHE A 134 -10.74 10.15 -6.79
C PHE A 134 -10.16 11.02 -7.91
N PRO A 135 -9.67 12.23 -7.60
CA PRO A 135 -8.81 12.97 -8.50
C PRO A 135 -7.44 12.31 -8.68
N ASP A 136 -6.83 12.52 -9.86
CA ASP A 136 -5.54 11.94 -10.25
C ASP A 136 -4.34 12.43 -9.41
N TYR A 137 -4.46 13.60 -8.76
CA TYR A 137 -3.35 14.22 -8.00
C TYR A 137 -3.20 13.68 -6.57
N LEU A 138 -4.02 12.71 -6.16
CA LEU A 138 -3.99 12.18 -4.79
C LEU A 138 -2.95 11.07 -4.62
N PRO A 139 -2.14 11.11 -3.54
CA PRO A 139 -1.18 10.06 -3.25
C PRO A 139 -1.91 8.76 -2.82
N CYS A 140 -1.16 7.66 -2.70
CA CYS A 140 -1.66 6.43 -2.11
C CYS A 140 -1.67 6.50 -0.57
N SER A 141 -2.37 5.55 0.06
CA SER A 141 -2.35 5.38 1.51
C SER A 141 -0.96 4.93 1.96
N VAL A 142 -0.28 5.79 2.71
CA VAL A 142 1.06 5.53 3.22
C VAL A 142 1.15 6.12 4.63
N CYS A 143 1.73 5.37 5.57
CA CYS A 143 2.11 5.88 6.87
C CYS A 143 3.61 5.70 7.12
N LEU A 144 4.21 6.62 7.86
CA LEU A 144 5.58 6.53 8.33
C LEU A 144 5.59 6.01 9.77
N GLN A 145 6.42 5.01 10.02
CA GLN A 145 6.65 4.51 11.36
C GLN A 145 7.39 5.57 12.19
N PRO A 146 6.87 5.98 13.36
CA PRO A 146 7.44 7.09 14.12
C PRO A 146 8.83 6.80 14.68
N ALA A 147 9.59 7.87 14.92
CA ALA A 147 10.86 7.83 15.63
C ALA A 147 10.66 7.49 17.13
N PRO A 148 11.68 7.01 17.86
CA PRO A 148 11.56 6.62 19.28
C PRO A 148 11.11 7.73 20.23
N ARG A 149 11.32 9.00 19.87
CA ARG A 149 10.87 10.17 20.65
C ARG A 149 9.40 10.54 20.41
N ASP A 150 8.76 9.91 19.41
CA ASP A 150 7.46 10.27 18.87
C ASP A 150 6.51 9.05 18.82
N VAL A 151 6.66 8.09 19.74
CA VAL A 151 5.95 6.78 19.73
C VAL A 151 4.44 6.91 19.52
N ASP A 152 3.82 7.94 20.09
CA ASP A 152 2.36 8.16 20.02
C ASP A 152 1.91 9.01 18.81
N LYS A 153 2.86 9.46 17.97
CA LYS A 153 2.56 10.29 16.80
C LYS A 153 2.43 9.43 15.55
N THR A 154 1.32 9.56 14.85
CA THR A 154 1.15 8.98 13.52
C THR A 154 1.50 10.01 12.46
N CYS A 155 2.28 9.63 11.45
CA CYS A 155 2.54 10.45 10.26
C CYS A 155 2.07 9.68 9.04
N GLY A 156 1.14 10.20 8.24
CA GLY A 156 0.61 9.45 7.11
C GLY A 156 -0.47 10.15 6.31
N VAL A 157 -0.80 9.58 5.16
CA VAL A 157 -1.94 9.96 4.33
C VAL A 157 -3.03 8.91 4.47
N ASP A 158 -4.16 9.35 5.03
CA ASP A 158 -5.32 8.50 5.26
C ASP A 158 -6.49 8.93 4.37
N PHE A 159 -7.27 7.94 3.94
CA PHE A 159 -8.54 8.15 3.26
C PHE A 159 -9.69 7.76 4.20
N GLU A 160 -10.61 8.69 4.40
CA GLU A 160 -11.71 8.57 5.34
C GLU A 160 -13.05 8.67 4.60
N VAL A 161 -13.86 7.64 4.71
CA VAL A 161 -15.29 7.68 4.34
C VAL A 161 -16.10 7.84 5.63
N LYS A 162 -16.84 8.94 5.74
CA LYS A 162 -17.59 9.28 6.95
C LYS A 162 -19.05 9.54 6.62
N ALA A 163 -19.95 8.73 7.19
CA ALA A 163 -21.38 8.99 7.21
C ALA A 163 -21.76 9.71 8.51
N PHE A 164 -22.57 10.76 8.42
CA PHE A 164 -22.99 11.52 9.61
C PHE A 164 -24.33 12.22 9.41
N SER A 165 -25.02 12.47 10.52
CA SER A 165 -26.24 13.28 10.56
C SER A 165 -25.97 14.65 11.19
N THR A 166 -26.55 15.70 10.60
CA THR A 166 -26.46 17.07 11.12
C THR A 166 -27.68 17.90 10.75
N GLU A 167 -27.96 18.92 11.57
CA GLU A 167 -28.96 19.96 11.30
C GLU A 167 -28.33 21.10 10.50
N ASN A 168 -27.13 21.53 10.90
CA ASN A 168 -26.33 22.53 10.21
C ASN A 168 -25.02 21.92 9.67
N VAL A 169 -24.72 22.21 8.41
CA VAL A 169 -23.53 21.70 7.71
C VAL A 169 -22.25 22.38 8.21
N GLU A 170 -22.36 23.57 8.79
CA GLU A 170 -21.25 24.34 9.36
C GLU A 170 -20.87 23.92 10.79
N GLU A 171 -21.72 23.12 11.45
CA GLU A 171 -21.50 22.69 12.82
C GLU A 171 -20.48 21.54 12.92
N ARG A 172 -19.70 21.52 14.00
CA ARG A 172 -18.76 20.43 14.29
C ARG A 172 -19.52 19.12 14.53
N ILE A 173 -19.33 18.17 13.62
CA ILE A 173 -19.98 16.85 13.67
C ILE A 173 -19.50 16.06 14.90
N HIS A 174 -20.42 15.76 15.83
CA HIS A 174 -20.12 14.94 17.00
C HIS A 174 -19.79 13.48 16.64
N LYS A 175 -18.76 12.89 17.30
CA LYS A 175 -18.34 11.48 17.12
C LYS A 175 -19.52 10.49 17.28
N ARG A 176 -20.52 10.79 18.13
CA ARG A 176 -21.70 9.93 18.35
C ARG A 176 -22.62 9.79 17.13
N ASN A 177 -22.73 10.84 16.32
CA ASN A 177 -23.64 10.94 15.17
C ASN A 177 -22.94 10.55 13.86
N SER A 178 -21.74 9.97 13.93
CA SER A 178 -20.94 9.67 12.74
C SER A 178 -20.33 8.28 12.77
N ALA A 179 -20.36 7.59 11.65
CA ALA A 179 -19.64 6.36 11.40
C ALA A 179 -18.46 6.66 10.46
N ARG A 180 -17.24 6.34 10.91
CA ARG A 180 -15.97 6.62 10.21
C ARG A 180 -15.33 5.31 9.75
N LEU A 181 -15.07 5.18 8.45
CA LEU A 181 -14.35 4.09 7.81
C LEU A 181 -13.02 4.61 7.26
N LEU A 182 -11.91 3.94 7.57
CA LEU A 182 -10.60 4.24 7.00
C LEU A 182 -10.31 3.28 5.85
N ILE A 183 -10.44 3.77 4.62
CA ILE A 183 -10.17 2.99 3.40
C ILE A 183 -8.71 3.19 2.99
N ARG A 184 -8.18 2.29 2.16
CA ARG A 184 -6.86 2.47 1.54
C ARG A 184 -6.99 2.75 0.04
N LYS A 185 -6.19 3.69 -0.46
CA LYS A 185 -5.89 3.80 -1.89
C LYS A 185 -4.57 3.08 -2.14
N VAL A 186 -4.60 1.98 -2.88
CA VAL A 186 -3.45 1.09 -3.14
C VAL A 186 -3.09 1.10 -4.61
N GLN A 187 -1.81 0.94 -4.93
CA GLN A 187 -1.32 0.92 -6.31
C GLN A 187 -0.69 -0.44 -6.62
N TYR A 188 -1.16 -1.10 -7.67
CA TYR A 188 -0.58 -2.35 -8.16
C TYR A 188 0.53 -2.08 -9.17
N ALA A 189 1.36 -3.10 -9.39
CA ALA A 189 2.38 -3.05 -10.42
C ALA A 189 1.77 -2.84 -11.81
N PRO A 190 2.45 -2.06 -12.68
CA PRO A 190 2.05 -1.93 -14.08
C PRO A 190 2.20 -3.27 -14.82
N GLU A 191 1.36 -3.49 -15.84
CA GLU A 191 1.34 -4.74 -16.62
C GLU A 191 2.61 -4.96 -17.44
N THR A 192 3.18 -3.88 -17.97
CA THR A 192 4.43 -3.92 -18.73
C THR A 192 5.60 -3.63 -17.81
N PRO A 193 6.47 -4.62 -17.49
CA PRO A 193 7.70 -4.35 -16.77
C PRO A 193 8.62 -3.49 -17.64
N GLY A 194 9.27 -2.49 -17.05
CA GLY A 194 10.27 -1.70 -17.75
C GLY A 194 11.63 -2.40 -17.87
N PRO A 195 12.65 -1.70 -18.39
CA PRO A 195 13.94 -2.28 -18.69
C PRO A 195 14.67 -2.73 -17.42
N GLN A 196 15.50 -3.76 -17.57
CA GLN A 196 16.34 -4.27 -16.49
C GLN A 196 17.28 -3.17 -15.96
N PRO A 197 17.21 -2.82 -14.65
CA PRO A 197 18.12 -1.87 -14.06
C PRO A 197 19.55 -2.42 -14.04
N CYS A 198 20.48 -1.70 -14.69
CA CYS A 198 21.90 -1.98 -14.58
C CYS A 198 22.72 -0.68 -14.54
N ALA A 199 23.74 -0.65 -13.69
CA ALA A 199 24.62 0.49 -13.47
C ALA A 199 26.07 0.02 -13.46
N GLU A 200 26.93 0.80 -14.09
CA GLU A 200 28.36 0.54 -14.18
C GLU A 200 29.14 1.79 -13.77
N THR A 201 30.06 1.62 -12.83
CA THR A 201 30.89 2.70 -12.30
C THR A 201 32.35 2.26 -12.30
N THR A 202 33.22 3.21 -12.62
CA THR A 202 34.67 3.01 -12.61
C THR A 202 35.30 3.97 -11.62
N TRP A 203 36.10 3.46 -10.69
CA TRP A 203 36.88 4.28 -9.75
C TRP A 203 38.36 4.21 -10.06
N GLN A 204 39.00 5.36 -9.93
CA GLN A 204 40.45 5.51 -9.92
C GLN A 204 40.85 6.09 -8.57
N PHE A 205 41.87 5.53 -7.93
CA PHE A 205 42.35 5.98 -6.63
C PHE A 205 43.61 6.82 -6.82
N PHE A 206 43.79 7.88 -6.04
CA PHE A 206 44.95 8.79 -6.16
C PHE A 206 46.33 8.10 -6.16
N MET A 207 46.47 6.94 -5.50
CA MET A 207 47.72 6.17 -5.44
C MET A 207 47.72 4.88 -6.27
N SER A 208 46.74 4.68 -7.16
CA SER A 208 46.72 3.53 -8.08
C SER A 208 46.32 3.99 -9.48
N ASN A 209 47.22 3.79 -10.45
CA ASN A 209 47.01 4.19 -11.84
C ASN A 209 46.07 3.25 -12.62
N LYS A 210 45.52 2.23 -11.94
CA LYS A 210 44.65 1.21 -12.54
C LYS A 210 43.23 1.33 -11.97
N PRO A 211 42.18 1.03 -12.77
CA PRO A 211 40.80 1.20 -12.36
C PRO A 211 40.23 0.03 -11.54
N LEU A 212 39.23 0.33 -10.73
CA LEU A 212 38.28 -0.64 -10.16
C LEU A 212 36.93 -0.46 -10.88
N HIS A 213 36.52 -1.46 -11.65
CA HIS A 213 35.22 -1.47 -12.30
C HIS A 213 34.21 -2.26 -11.47
N LEU A 214 33.05 -1.65 -11.23
CA LEU A 214 31.88 -2.31 -10.65
C LEU A 214 30.70 -2.17 -11.59
N LYS A 215 30.11 -3.30 -11.93
CA LYS A 215 28.82 -3.40 -12.60
C LYS A 215 27.84 -4.12 -11.69
N ALA A 216 26.65 -3.57 -11.52
CA ALA A 216 25.58 -4.19 -10.78
C ALA A 216 24.30 -4.17 -11.63
N CYS A 217 23.61 -5.31 -11.74
CA CYS A 217 22.33 -5.40 -12.44
C CYS A 217 21.28 -6.17 -11.59
N LEU A 218 20.02 -5.76 -11.68
CA LEU A 218 18.86 -6.49 -11.14
C LEU A 218 18.29 -7.43 -12.22
N SER A 219 17.41 -8.38 -11.87
CA SER A 219 16.74 -9.20 -12.89
C SER A 219 15.52 -8.51 -13.54
N LYS A 220 14.84 -7.64 -12.79
CA LYS A 220 13.62 -6.94 -13.21
C LYS A 220 13.62 -5.51 -12.65
N GLU A 221 12.81 -4.64 -13.23
CA GLU A 221 12.56 -3.30 -12.68
C GLU A 221 11.53 -3.32 -11.54
N VAL A 222 10.54 -4.20 -11.63
CA VAL A 222 9.43 -4.32 -10.67
C VAL A 222 9.51 -5.66 -9.95
N TYR A 223 9.44 -5.60 -8.62
CA TYR A 223 9.40 -6.74 -7.72
C TYR A 223 8.14 -6.68 -6.86
N TYR A 224 7.62 -7.85 -6.50
CA TYR A 224 6.48 -7.94 -5.59
C TYR A 224 6.90 -8.02 -4.12
N HIS A 225 6.02 -7.58 -3.22
CA HIS A 225 6.20 -7.83 -1.79
C HIS A 225 6.34 -9.34 -1.53
N GLY A 226 7.41 -9.73 -0.85
CA GLY A 226 7.76 -11.14 -0.62
C GLY A 226 8.50 -11.84 -1.76
N GLU A 227 8.72 -11.18 -2.90
CA GLU A 227 9.57 -11.70 -3.98
C GLU A 227 11.07 -11.47 -3.65
N PRO A 228 11.93 -12.50 -3.77
CA PRO A 228 13.37 -12.32 -3.63
C PRO A 228 13.97 -11.46 -4.76
N ILE A 229 14.90 -10.56 -4.41
CA ILE A 229 15.56 -9.63 -5.32
C ILE A 229 16.99 -10.10 -5.59
N PRO A 230 17.26 -10.78 -6.72
CA PRO A 230 18.61 -11.15 -7.11
C PRO A 230 19.37 -9.95 -7.68
N VAL A 231 20.53 -9.65 -7.07
CA VAL A 231 21.44 -8.57 -7.47
C VAL A 231 22.73 -9.18 -7.95
N THR A 232 22.99 -9.12 -9.26
CA THR A 232 24.24 -9.58 -9.85
C THR A 232 25.28 -8.48 -9.80
N VAL A 233 26.38 -8.75 -9.11
CA VAL A 233 27.51 -7.85 -8.88
C VAL A 233 28.74 -8.41 -9.59
N THR A 234 29.26 -7.66 -10.56
CA THR A 234 30.49 -7.96 -11.29
C THR A 234 31.54 -6.92 -10.96
N ILE A 235 32.64 -7.37 -10.37
CA ILE A 235 33.78 -6.54 -9.97
C ILE A 235 34.97 -6.97 -10.83
N ASN A 236 35.57 -6.02 -11.53
CA ASN A 236 36.86 -6.21 -12.19
C ASN A 236 37.88 -5.29 -11.51
N ASN A 237 38.71 -5.88 -10.66
CA ASN A 237 39.68 -5.17 -9.86
C ASN A 237 41.04 -5.20 -10.54
N SER A 238 41.33 -4.19 -11.35
CA SER A 238 42.67 -4.00 -11.92
C SER A 238 43.61 -3.24 -10.97
N THR A 239 43.14 -2.83 -9.78
CA THR A 239 43.95 -2.07 -8.82
C THR A 239 44.92 -2.95 -8.06
N GLU A 240 45.81 -2.31 -7.30
CA GLU A 240 46.74 -2.98 -6.37
C GLU A 240 46.11 -3.27 -5.00
N LYS A 241 44.85 -2.84 -4.78
CA LYS A 241 44.16 -2.94 -3.49
C LYS A 241 43.20 -4.13 -3.48
N THR A 242 43.09 -4.82 -2.36
CA THR A 242 42.08 -5.87 -2.16
C THR A 242 40.75 -5.28 -1.74
N VAL A 243 39.66 -5.61 -2.44
CA VAL A 243 38.30 -5.31 -1.96
C VAL A 243 38.00 -6.20 -0.76
N LYS A 244 37.83 -5.62 0.42
CA LYS A 244 37.70 -6.34 1.69
C LYS A 244 36.29 -6.89 1.94
N LYS A 245 35.28 -6.16 1.48
CA LYS A 245 33.88 -6.44 1.78
C LYS A 245 32.99 -5.98 0.64
N ILE A 246 31.98 -6.79 0.33
CA ILE A 246 30.94 -6.48 -0.64
C ILE A 246 29.63 -6.52 0.13
N LYS A 247 28.93 -5.39 0.19
CA LYS A 247 27.66 -5.24 0.88
C LYS A 247 26.60 -4.77 -0.10
N VAL A 248 25.46 -5.43 -0.13
CA VAL A 248 24.30 -5.03 -0.92
C VAL A 248 23.18 -4.69 0.05
N GLN A 249 22.49 -3.58 -0.18
CA GLN A 249 21.42 -3.10 0.69
C GLN A 249 20.22 -2.70 -0.17
N VAL A 250 19.01 -3.00 0.30
CA VAL A 250 17.80 -2.37 -0.19
C VAL A 250 17.52 -1.17 0.70
N GLU A 251 17.52 0.02 0.12
CA GLU A 251 17.15 1.26 0.79
C GLU A 251 15.74 1.68 0.34
N GLN A 252 14.86 1.92 1.31
CA GLN A 252 13.59 2.60 1.12
C GLN A 252 13.82 4.10 1.34
N VAL A 253 13.39 4.90 0.36
CA VAL A 253 13.45 6.36 0.39
C VAL A 253 12.02 6.89 0.44
N ALA A 254 11.64 7.49 1.56
CA ALA A 254 10.37 8.17 1.72
C ALA A 254 10.58 9.69 1.66
N ASN A 255 9.96 10.34 0.69
CA ASN A 255 9.96 11.78 0.51
C ASN A 255 8.61 12.34 0.95
N VAL A 256 8.60 13.08 2.06
CA VAL A 256 7.41 13.76 2.58
C VAL A 256 7.33 15.13 1.90
N VAL A 257 6.29 15.31 1.08
CA VAL A 257 6.07 16.53 0.29
C VAL A 257 4.80 17.21 0.77
N LEU A 258 4.94 18.32 1.50
CA LEU A 258 3.79 19.05 2.04
C LEU A 258 3.99 20.57 2.11
N TYR A 259 5.01 21.02 2.83
CA TYR A 259 5.48 22.41 2.86
C TYR A 259 6.99 22.46 2.59
N SER A 260 7.73 21.55 3.22
CA SER A 260 9.10 21.16 2.90
C SER A 260 9.10 19.81 2.16
N SER A 261 10.24 19.50 1.55
CA SER A 261 10.56 18.16 1.06
C SER A 261 11.54 17.51 2.03
N ASP A 262 11.05 16.59 2.84
CA ASP A 262 11.84 15.87 3.85
C ASP A 262 12.10 14.43 3.40
N TYR A 263 13.37 14.01 3.41
CA TYR A 263 13.78 12.70 2.91
C TYR A 263 14.21 11.77 4.06
N TYR A 264 13.58 10.61 4.13
CA TYR A 264 13.92 9.53 5.06
C TYR A 264 14.45 8.35 4.25
N THR A 265 15.72 8.00 4.46
CA THR A 265 16.34 6.83 3.80
C THR A 265 16.69 5.79 4.85
N LYS A 266 16.11 4.59 4.73
CA LYS A 266 16.35 3.47 5.65
C LYS A 266 16.63 2.19 4.90
N VAL A 267 17.52 1.38 5.47
CA VAL A 267 17.84 0.05 4.95
C VAL A 267 16.77 -0.93 5.41
N VAL A 268 16.11 -1.59 4.48
CA VAL A 268 15.04 -2.57 4.74
C VAL A 268 15.46 -4.02 4.47
N ALA A 269 16.59 -4.22 3.79
CA ALA A 269 17.25 -5.52 3.70
C ALA A 269 18.74 -5.29 3.42
N ALA A 270 19.61 -6.17 3.91
CA ALA A 270 21.03 -6.11 3.60
C ALA A 270 21.63 -7.49 3.59
N GLU A 271 22.53 -7.72 2.65
CA GLU A 271 23.30 -8.95 2.51
C GLU A 271 24.77 -8.61 2.29
N GLU A 272 25.66 -9.47 2.78
CA GLU A 272 27.10 -9.27 2.71
C GLU A 272 27.78 -10.52 2.16
N ALA A 273 28.64 -10.34 1.16
CA ALA A 273 29.48 -11.43 0.65
C ALA A 273 30.79 -11.51 1.45
N GLN A 274 31.20 -12.75 1.76
CA GLN A 274 32.43 -13.03 2.48
C GLN A 274 33.66 -13.06 1.57
N GLU A 275 33.49 -13.19 0.25
CA GLU A 275 34.62 -13.20 -0.68
C GLU A 275 35.29 -11.83 -0.77
N LYS A 276 36.62 -11.85 -0.82
CA LYS A 276 37.45 -10.69 -1.10
C LYS A 276 37.87 -10.71 -2.55
N VAL A 277 37.95 -9.55 -3.20
CA VAL A 277 38.46 -9.44 -4.56
C VAL A 277 39.91 -9.00 -4.50
N GLN A 278 40.81 -9.92 -4.88
CA GLN A 278 42.26 -9.68 -4.85
C GLN A 278 42.69 -8.68 -5.94
N PRO A 279 43.91 -8.12 -5.84
CA PRO A 279 44.48 -7.29 -6.89
C PRO A 279 44.56 -8.03 -8.23
N ASN A 280 44.28 -7.34 -9.33
CA ASN A 280 44.26 -7.88 -10.69
C ASN A 280 43.37 -9.14 -10.86
N SER A 281 42.25 -9.21 -10.14
CA SER A 281 41.29 -10.30 -10.26
C SER A 281 39.85 -9.80 -10.43
N SER A 282 38.99 -10.69 -10.91
CA SER A 282 37.56 -10.41 -11.13
C SER A 282 36.67 -11.35 -10.32
N LEU A 283 35.53 -10.86 -9.88
CA LEU A 283 34.49 -11.63 -9.21
C LEU A 283 33.13 -11.28 -9.80
N THR A 284 32.35 -12.29 -10.17
CA THR A 284 30.92 -12.14 -10.45
C THR A 284 30.14 -12.96 -9.44
N LYS A 285 29.23 -12.32 -8.71
CA LYS A 285 28.40 -12.98 -7.70
C LYS A 285 26.99 -12.40 -7.69
N THR A 286 26.01 -13.27 -7.48
CA THR A 286 24.61 -12.85 -7.28
C THR A 286 24.26 -12.99 -5.81
N LEU A 287 23.76 -11.91 -5.20
CA LEU A 287 23.24 -11.87 -3.84
C LEU A 287 21.73 -11.65 -3.88
N THR A 288 20.98 -12.38 -3.07
CA THR A 288 19.51 -12.30 -3.06
C THR A 288 19.04 -11.63 -1.80
N LEU A 289 18.30 -10.53 -1.93
CA LEU A 289 17.76 -9.75 -0.82
C LEU A 289 16.24 -9.95 -0.72
N LEU A 290 15.70 -9.91 0.49
CA LEU A 290 14.26 -10.09 0.72
C LEU A 290 13.72 -8.98 1.66
N PRO A 291 13.27 -7.84 1.11
CA PRO A 291 12.74 -6.74 1.91
C PRO A 291 11.34 -7.07 2.43
N LEU A 292 11.25 -7.48 3.69
CA LEU A 292 9.99 -7.83 4.37
C LEU A 292 9.74 -6.92 5.57
N LEU A 293 8.48 -6.51 5.76
CA LEU A 293 8.08 -5.81 6.97
C LEU A 293 8.35 -6.66 8.24
N ALA A 294 8.17 -7.97 8.16
CA ALA A 294 8.44 -8.89 9.27
C ALA A 294 9.84 -8.70 9.89
N ASN A 295 10.85 -8.44 9.06
CA ASN A 295 12.23 -8.23 9.49
C ASN A 295 12.53 -6.77 9.91
N ASN A 296 11.58 -5.86 9.71
CA ASN A 296 11.75 -4.42 9.91
C ASN A 296 10.71 -3.82 10.86
N ARG A 297 9.98 -4.63 11.63
CA ARG A 297 8.95 -4.14 12.55
C ARG A 297 9.49 -3.18 13.61
N GLU A 298 10.75 -3.34 13.99
CA GLU A 298 11.43 -2.46 14.94
C GLU A 298 12.13 -1.27 14.25
N THR A 299 12.31 -1.33 12.92
CA THR A 299 12.97 -0.29 12.13
C THR A 299 12.06 0.94 12.08
N ARG A 300 12.57 2.09 12.51
CA ARG A 300 11.81 3.35 12.58
C ARG A 300 12.01 4.19 11.32
N GLU A 301 11.08 5.11 11.07
CA GLU A 301 11.09 6.04 9.93
C GLU A 301 11.05 5.32 8.56
N ILE A 302 10.42 4.14 8.53
CA ILE A 302 10.07 3.42 7.30
C ILE A 302 8.62 3.70 6.91
N ALA A 303 8.35 3.69 5.61
CA ALA A 303 7.00 3.85 5.07
C ALA A 303 6.29 2.50 4.94
N LEU A 304 5.04 2.45 5.37
CA LEU A 304 4.13 1.30 5.35
C LEU A 304 2.85 1.66 4.59
N ASP A 305 2.17 0.68 3.99
CA ASP A 305 0.90 0.88 3.28
C ASP A 305 -0.35 0.76 4.18
N GLY A 306 -0.14 0.52 5.47
CA GLY A 306 -1.18 0.32 6.48
C GLY A 306 -0.64 0.56 7.88
N LYS A 307 -1.45 0.35 8.91
CA LYS A 307 -1.00 0.53 10.30
C LYS A 307 -0.18 -0.68 10.73
N LEU A 308 0.91 -0.46 11.47
CA LEU A 308 1.81 -1.52 11.93
C LEU A 308 1.10 -2.67 12.70
N LYS A 309 -0.02 -2.37 13.37
CA LYS A 309 -0.83 -3.35 14.11
C LYS A 309 -1.78 -4.18 13.25
N ASP A 310 -2.05 -3.75 12.01
CA ASP A 310 -2.94 -4.44 11.11
C ASP A 310 -2.18 -5.62 10.47
N GLU A 311 -2.82 -6.78 10.38
CA GLU A 311 -2.19 -8.02 9.89
C GLU A 311 -1.80 -7.97 8.42
N ASP A 312 -2.57 -7.22 7.62
CA ASP A 312 -2.44 -7.07 6.18
C ASP A 312 -1.56 -5.87 5.76
N THR A 313 -0.73 -5.37 6.67
CA THR A 313 0.21 -4.27 6.41
C THR A 313 1.54 -4.80 5.88
N ASN A 314 2.07 -4.12 4.85
CA ASN A 314 3.38 -4.36 4.26
C ASN A 314 4.23 -3.08 4.27
N LEU A 315 5.45 -3.18 3.74
CA LEU A 315 6.21 -1.99 3.37
C LEU A 315 5.42 -1.21 2.30
N ALA A 316 5.49 0.13 2.33
CA ALA A 316 4.77 0.94 1.37
C ALA A 316 5.21 0.62 -0.07
N SER A 317 4.26 0.49 -0.98
CA SER A 317 4.57 0.28 -2.40
C SER A 317 5.21 1.53 -3.01
N SER A 318 6.02 1.35 -4.05
CA SER A 318 6.64 2.46 -4.80
C SER A 318 5.56 3.35 -5.41
N THR A 319 5.68 4.66 -5.23
CA THR A 319 4.71 5.62 -5.74
C THR A 319 4.96 5.87 -7.22
N ILE A 320 3.94 5.62 -8.05
CA ILE A 320 3.95 6.01 -9.46
C ILE A 320 3.06 7.24 -9.62
N ILE A 321 3.67 8.32 -10.10
CA ILE A 321 2.97 9.58 -10.37
C ILE A 321 2.68 9.65 -11.86
N LYS A 322 1.47 10.09 -12.21
CA LYS A 322 1.08 10.32 -13.61
C LYS A 322 1.91 11.47 -14.20
N ASP A 323 2.31 11.33 -15.46
CA ASP A 323 3.10 12.35 -16.14
C ASP A 323 2.38 13.71 -16.13
N GLY A 324 3.10 14.77 -15.76
CA GLY A 324 2.61 16.14 -15.78
C GLY A 324 1.97 16.66 -14.48
N ILE A 325 1.75 15.81 -13.45
CA ILE A 325 1.15 16.22 -12.16
C ILE A 325 2.10 16.23 -10.97
N ASP A 326 3.37 15.84 -11.15
CA ASP A 326 4.39 15.67 -10.09
C ASP A 326 4.46 16.84 -9.09
N LYS A 327 4.49 18.09 -9.60
CA LYS A 327 4.59 19.31 -8.76
C LYS A 327 3.35 19.59 -7.89
N THR A 328 2.24 18.87 -8.10
CA THR A 328 0.97 19.09 -7.39
C THR A 328 0.68 18.02 -6.34
N VAL A 329 1.40 16.90 -6.36
CA VAL A 329 1.15 15.78 -5.45
C VAL A 329 1.75 16.11 -4.08
N MET A 330 0.88 16.28 -3.09
CA MET A 330 1.26 16.38 -1.69
C MET A 330 1.02 15.04 -1.00
N GLY A 331 1.95 14.59 -0.17
CA GLY A 331 1.86 13.30 0.50
C GLY A 331 3.21 12.71 0.87
N ILE A 332 3.28 11.37 0.90
CA ILE A 332 4.50 10.62 1.16
C ILE A 332 4.80 9.80 -0.09
N LEU A 333 5.85 10.18 -0.81
CA LEU A 333 6.30 9.53 -2.03
C LEU A 333 7.37 8.50 -1.67
N VAL A 334 7.15 7.24 -2.02
CA VAL A 334 8.03 6.14 -1.65
C VAL A 334 8.75 5.62 -2.90
N SER A 335 10.06 5.46 -2.80
CA SER A 335 10.90 4.85 -3.84
C SER A 335 11.90 3.89 -3.21
N TYR A 336 12.39 2.95 -4.01
CA TYR A 336 13.35 1.95 -3.57
C TYR A 336 14.57 1.95 -4.46
N LYS A 337 15.71 1.64 -3.84
CA LYS A 337 16.96 1.43 -4.56
C LYS A 337 17.78 0.32 -3.92
N VAL A 338 18.49 -0.42 -4.76
CA VAL A 338 19.56 -1.31 -4.32
C VAL A 338 20.85 -0.51 -4.30
N LYS A 339 21.58 -0.55 -3.19
CA LYS A 339 22.88 0.07 -3.01
C LYS A 339 23.95 -1.00 -2.84
N VAL A 340 24.89 -1.06 -3.78
CA VAL A 340 26.05 -1.94 -3.71
C VAL A 340 27.24 -1.13 -3.20
N LYS A 341 27.83 -1.55 -2.08
CA LYS A 341 29.00 -0.92 -1.45
C LYS A 341 30.17 -1.89 -1.42
N LEU A 342 31.32 -1.42 -1.87
CA LEU A 342 32.61 -2.08 -1.78
C LEU A 342 33.48 -1.34 -0.76
N THR A 343 34.00 -2.06 0.22
CA THR A 343 34.97 -1.51 1.17
C THR A 343 36.38 -1.81 0.69
N VAL A 344 37.12 -0.76 0.33
CA VAL A 344 38.50 -0.85 -0.19
C VAL A 344 39.45 -0.18 0.82
N PRO A 345 40.66 -0.70 1.06
CA PRO A 345 41.65 -0.04 1.91
C PRO A 345 41.97 1.40 1.46
N GLY A 346 42.08 2.31 2.42
CA GLY A 346 42.38 3.72 2.20
C GLY A 346 43.86 3.99 1.88
N MET A 347 44.25 5.26 1.96
CA MET A 347 45.62 5.70 1.65
C MET A 347 46.62 5.34 2.75
N LEU A 348 46.20 5.33 4.01
CA LEU A 348 47.04 5.04 5.19
C LEU A 348 47.07 3.53 5.55
N GLY A 349 46.94 2.67 4.54
CA GLY A 349 46.88 1.22 4.74
C GLY A 349 45.59 0.74 5.40
N ASP A 350 45.67 -0.38 6.11
CA ASP A 350 44.51 -1.12 6.63
C ASP A 350 43.70 -0.41 7.73
N LEU A 351 44.23 0.66 8.33
CA LEU A 351 43.55 1.47 9.35
C LEU A 351 42.44 2.37 8.78
N THR A 352 42.48 2.68 7.48
CA THR A 352 41.48 3.53 6.83
C THR A 352 40.78 2.72 5.72
N SER A 353 39.50 2.94 5.51
CA SER A 353 38.74 2.35 4.41
C SER A 353 38.07 3.44 3.57
N SER A 354 38.03 3.20 2.26
CA SER A 354 37.24 3.95 1.30
C SER A 354 36.04 3.10 0.92
N GLU A 355 34.85 3.67 1.01
CA GLU A 355 33.64 3.04 0.50
C GLU A 355 33.35 3.58 -0.90
N VAL A 356 33.21 2.66 -1.86
CA VAL A 356 32.79 2.99 -3.21
C VAL A 356 31.57 2.15 -3.57
N GLY A 357 30.65 2.67 -4.39
CA GLY A 357 29.41 1.96 -4.63
C GLY A 357 28.54 2.56 -5.72
N THR A 358 27.55 1.80 -6.13
CA THR A 358 26.54 2.20 -7.12
C THR A 358 25.14 1.95 -6.58
N GLU A 359 24.17 2.66 -7.15
CA GLU A 359 22.76 2.57 -6.78
C GLU A 359 21.92 2.20 -8.01
N LEU A 360 20.93 1.33 -7.81
CA LEU A 360 20.02 0.82 -8.84
C LEU A 360 18.58 1.06 -8.38
N PRO A 361 17.82 1.97 -9.02
CA PRO A 361 16.41 2.15 -8.69
C PRO A 361 15.61 0.92 -9.13
N PHE A 362 14.58 0.58 -8.35
CA PHE A 362 13.59 -0.43 -8.70
C PHE A 362 12.25 -0.11 -8.04
N ARG A 363 11.17 -0.78 -8.45
CA ARG A 363 9.85 -0.63 -7.85
C ARG A 363 9.48 -1.87 -7.04
N LEU A 364 9.04 -1.67 -5.81
CA LEU A 364 8.43 -2.69 -4.96
C LEU A 364 6.93 -2.43 -4.87
N MET A 365 6.09 -3.37 -5.31
CA MET A 365 4.64 -3.15 -5.44
C MET A 365 3.82 -4.40 -5.11
N HIS A 366 2.51 -4.26 -4.99
CA HIS A 366 1.62 -5.43 -4.94
C HIS A 366 1.36 -5.98 -6.35
N PRO A 367 1.23 -7.31 -6.52
CA PRO A 367 0.79 -7.88 -7.78
C PRO A 367 -0.66 -7.47 -8.06
N LYS A 368 -0.97 -7.24 -9.33
CA LYS A 368 -2.36 -7.05 -9.76
C LYS A 368 -3.12 -8.36 -9.44
N PRO A 369 -4.27 -8.30 -8.76
CA PRO A 369 -5.13 -9.47 -8.57
C PRO A 369 -5.48 -10.04 -9.94
N GLU A 370 -5.54 -11.37 -10.06
CA GLU A 370 -6.02 -12.00 -11.29
C GLU A 370 -7.40 -11.42 -11.62
N GLU A 371 -7.51 -10.80 -12.80
CA GLU A 371 -8.80 -10.33 -13.31
C GLU A 371 -9.70 -11.56 -13.40
N ARG A 372 -10.76 -11.60 -12.59
CA ARG A 372 -11.80 -12.61 -12.76
C ARG A 372 -12.31 -12.50 -14.19
N ASN A 373 -12.33 -13.62 -14.89
CA ASN A 373 -12.73 -13.67 -16.30
C ASN A 373 -14.06 -12.90 -16.50
N PRO A 374 -14.24 -12.18 -17.61
CA PRO A 374 -15.54 -11.57 -17.94
C PRO A 374 -16.70 -12.57 -17.92
N ALA A 375 -16.41 -13.85 -18.21
CA ALA A 375 -17.35 -14.95 -18.11
C ALA A 375 -17.75 -15.29 -16.65
N ASP A 376 -16.84 -15.12 -15.67
CA ASP A 376 -17.17 -15.23 -14.25
C ASP A 376 -18.00 -14.03 -13.79
N LEU A 377 -17.69 -12.82 -14.26
CA LEU A 377 -18.51 -11.62 -14.07
C LEU A 377 -19.94 -11.79 -14.63
N CYS A 378 -20.10 -12.49 -15.76
CA CYS A 378 -21.42 -12.88 -16.27
C CYS A 378 -22.11 -13.98 -15.41
N PHE A 379 -21.36 -14.89 -14.78
CA PHE A 379 -21.93 -15.83 -13.79
C PHE A 379 -22.36 -15.13 -12.48
N PHE A 380 -21.69 -14.04 -12.11
CA PHE A 380 -22.17 -13.09 -11.09
C PHE A 380 -23.41 -12.31 -11.56
N HIS A 381 -23.60 -12.11 -12.87
CA HIS A 381 -24.77 -11.43 -13.42
C HIS A 381 -26.05 -12.29 -13.42
N CYS A 382 -25.96 -13.61 -13.24
CA CYS A 382 -27.12 -14.51 -13.22
C CYS A 382 -27.40 -15.21 -11.88
N SER A 383 -26.48 -15.19 -10.91
CA SER A 383 -26.75 -15.73 -9.57
C SER A 383 -26.81 -14.60 -8.54
N GLU A 384 -27.86 -14.59 -7.71
CA GLU A 384 -27.91 -13.71 -6.53
C GLU A 384 -26.79 -14.11 -5.58
N ALA A 385 -25.63 -13.46 -5.71
CA ALA A 385 -24.51 -13.68 -4.81
C ALA A 385 -24.96 -13.45 -3.36
N GLU A 386 -24.66 -14.41 -2.47
CA GLU A 386 -25.05 -14.31 -1.07
C GLU A 386 -24.22 -13.20 -0.41
N LEU A 387 -24.86 -12.07 -0.11
CA LEU A 387 -24.21 -10.95 0.57
C LEU A 387 -23.94 -11.30 2.04
N VAL A 388 -22.66 -11.41 2.44
CA VAL A 388 -22.23 -11.66 3.82
C VAL A 388 -21.77 -10.35 4.45
N PHE A 389 -22.38 -9.93 5.56
CA PHE A 389 -22.02 -8.67 6.21
C PHE A 389 -20.98 -8.88 7.30
N GLU A 390 -19.84 -8.18 7.17
CA GLU A 390 -18.75 -8.19 8.14
C GLU A 390 -18.49 -6.79 8.71
N GLU A 391 -17.88 -6.71 9.89
CA GLU A 391 -17.45 -5.43 10.45
C GLU A 391 -16.28 -4.86 9.64
N PHE A 392 -16.27 -3.54 9.46
CA PHE A 392 -15.20 -2.90 8.69
C PHE A 392 -13.82 -2.96 9.38
N ALA A 393 -13.76 -3.20 10.69
CA ALA A 393 -12.49 -3.28 11.41
C ALA A 393 -11.56 -4.34 10.81
N ARG A 394 -10.28 -4.00 10.60
CA ARG A 394 -9.24 -4.93 10.16
C ARG A 394 -8.83 -5.85 11.31
N HIS A 395 -8.40 -7.06 10.96
CA HIS A 395 -7.79 -7.97 11.92
C HIS A 395 -6.48 -7.38 12.42
N GLN A 396 -6.35 -7.33 13.74
CA GLN A 396 -5.12 -6.88 14.39
C GLN A 396 -4.24 -8.10 14.65
N LEU A 397 -2.94 -7.90 14.52
CA LEU A 397 -1.95 -8.88 14.94
C LEU A 397 -2.13 -9.16 16.43
N LYS A 398 -2.12 -10.45 16.81
CA LYS A 398 -2.03 -10.82 18.22
C LYS A 398 -0.73 -10.22 18.76
N SER A 399 -0.83 -9.39 19.81
CA SER A 399 0.34 -8.94 20.54
C SER A 399 1.11 -10.17 21.03
N THR A 400 2.42 -10.19 20.79
CA THR A 400 3.32 -11.11 21.50
C THR A 400 3.28 -10.74 22.99
N PRO A 401 3.29 -11.71 23.93
CA PRO A 401 2.99 -11.47 25.35
C PRO A 401 4.01 -10.65 26.15
N ASP A 402 4.97 -9.96 25.52
CA ASP A 402 6.12 -9.39 26.21
C ASP A 402 5.97 -7.90 26.59
N GLU A 403 4.80 -7.28 26.36
CA GLU A 403 4.54 -5.89 26.76
C GLU A 403 3.58 -5.73 27.97
N GLU A 404 3.01 -6.81 28.51
CA GLU A 404 2.14 -6.72 29.72
C GLU A 404 2.88 -6.92 31.05
N ASP A 405 4.14 -7.39 31.06
CA ASP A 405 4.90 -7.72 32.28
C ASP A 405 5.95 -6.67 32.72
N LYS A 406 5.77 -5.40 32.32
CA LYS A 406 6.53 -4.27 32.89
C LYS A 406 5.63 -3.11 33.25
N ASN A 407 4.83 -3.29 34.29
CA ASN A 407 4.34 -2.19 35.13
C ASN A 407 4.67 -2.48 36.60
#